data_AF-P22566-F1
#
_entry.id   AF-P22566-F1
#
_cell.length_a   1.000
_cell.length_b   1.000
_cell.length_c   1.000
_cell.angle_alpha   90.00
_cell.angle_beta   90.00
_cell.angle_gamma   90.00
#
_symmetry.space_group_name_H-M   'P 1'
#
loop_
_entity.id
_entity.type
_entity.pdbx_description
1 polymer ?
#
loop_
_entity_poly.entity_id
_entity_poly.type
_entity_poly.pdbx_seq_one_letter_code
_entity_poly.pdbx_strand_id
1 'polypeptide(L)'
;MWIPYDIRGSLKPESPAGTIRLSRTDTSPREFLVGFFLRNPVTQAWELDIAVPASGLELALPGPGSPLPLRIYGNEAGKLAEAILRITAPSAETALAQAHGVLQAWLLRQVVETGRGMAIAGWRIADPAHEARWRCTPFRPSAMSPDFVAQVPLAPDLLPLAELFQRARNAPDAASRMLAAYAVLCGLRDRPVASDFRVTQEMLIHAGAMEHQAGLQGLDLAALIAALRPEHDRLIAPGGLLAALSDDLAAQQRLARLANLADLAAHRLLLAQIRTRAPAPQPMGAA
;
A
#
# COMPACT_ATOMS: atom_id res chain seq x y z
N MET A 1 -9.99 -6.45 -13.48
CA MET A 1 -9.62 -7.00 -12.16
C MET A 1 -9.00 -5.88 -11.36
N TRP A 2 -9.44 -5.65 -10.12
CA TRP A 2 -8.84 -4.64 -9.24
C TRP A 2 -7.63 -5.24 -8.52
N ILE A 3 -6.54 -4.48 -8.38
CA ILE A 3 -5.29 -4.93 -7.75
C ILE A 3 -4.87 -3.88 -6.71
N PRO A 4 -4.47 -4.28 -5.49
CA PRO A 4 -3.97 -3.36 -4.48
C PRO A 4 -2.60 -2.80 -4.90
N TYR A 5 -2.43 -1.48 -4.85
CA TYR A 5 -1.15 -0.83 -5.18
C TYR A 5 -0.18 -0.74 -3.99
N ASP A 6 -0.69 -0.79 -2.76
CA ASP A 6 0.16 -0.83 -1.56
C ASP A 6 -0.12 -2.13 -0.79
N ILE A 7 0.83 -3.06 -0.87
CA ILE A 7 0.74 -4.38 -0.23
C ILE A 7 1.52 -4.44 1.09
N ARG A 8 2.07 -3.30 1.56
CA ARG A 8 2.81 -3.20 2.82
C ARG A 8 2.05 -3.76 4.02
N GLY A 9 0.75 -3.98 3.90
CA GLY A 9 -0.10 -4.64 4.86
C GLY A 9 0.16 -6.13 5.13
N SER A 10 1.05 -6.88 4.44
CA SER A 10 1.37 -8.24 4.92
C SER A 10 2.77 -8.73 4.54
N LEU A 11 3.40 -9.45 5.47
CA LEU A 11 4.63 -10.20 5.23
C LEU A 11 4.29 -11.54 4.59
N LYS A 12 4.67 -11.72 3.32
CA LYS A 12 4.48 -12.99 2.63
C LYS A 12 5.72 -13.87 2.82
N PRO A 13 5.56 -15.10 3.33
CA PRO A 13 6.64 -16.09 3.34
C PRO A 13 7.16 -16.37 1.92
N GLU A 14 8.48 -16.40 1.74
CA GLU A 14 9.16 -16.85 0.51
C GLU A 14 9.87 -18.20 0.69
N SER A 15 10.09 -18.63 1.93
CA SER A 15 10.71 -19.92 2.27
C SER A 15 9.69 -21.01 2.58
N PRO A 16 10.09 -22.30 2.58
CA PRO A 16 9.21 -23.41 2.94
C PRO A 16 8.51 -23.23 4.30
N ALA A 17 7.29 -23.75 4.43
CA ALA A 17 6.48 -23.58 5.65
C ALA A 17 7.19 -24.07 6.93
N GLY A 18 8.07 -25.07 6.83
CA GLY A 18 8.86 -25.58 7.96
C GLY A 18 9.80 -24.55 8.56
N THR A 19 10.58 -23.84 7.74
CA THR A 19 11.55 -22.83 8.23
C THR A 19 10.84 -21.58 8.76
N ILE A 20 9.76 -21.18 8.09
CA ILE A 20 8.89 -20.07 8.53
C ILE A 20 8.27 -20.39 9.90
N ARG A 21 7.83 -21.63 10.10
CA ARG A 21 7.30 -22.08 11.40
C ARG A 21 8.38 -22.01 12.48
N LEU A 22 9.57 -22.56 12.22
CA LEU A 22 10.69 -22.53 13.17
C LEU A 22 11.04 -21.10 13.59
N SER A 23 11.19 -20.21 12.61
CA SER A 23 11.47 -18.80 12.87
C SER A 23 10.37 -18.10 13.68
N ARG A 24 9.10 -18.38 13.39
CA ARG A 24 7.97 -17.81 14.16
C ARG A 24 7.87 -18.36 15.58
N THR A 25 8.27 -19.61 15.80
CA THR A 25 8.23 -20.23 17.13
C THR A 25 9.42 -19.84 18.00
N ASP A 26 10.57 -19.54 17.40
CA ASP A 26 11.71 -19.02 18.14
C ASP A 26 11.50 -17.54 18.47
N THR A 27 11.33 -17.24 19.76
CA THR A 27 11.16 -15.88 20.30
C THR A 27 12.44 -15.32 20.91
N SER A 28 13.57 -16.05 20.83
CA SER A 28 14.85 -15.57 21.33
C SER A 28 15.38 -14.41 20.46
N PRO A 29 16.04 -13.41 21.07
CA PRO A 29 16.69 -12.34 20.32
C PRO A 29 17.78 -12.88 19.40
N ARG A 30 17.66 -12.59 18.11
CA ARG A 30 18.62 -12.99 17.08
C ARG A 30 18.68 -11.97 15.95
N GLU A 31 19.67 -12.11 15.09
CA GLU A 31 19.86 -11.20 13.96
C GLU A 31 18.86 -11.47 12.83
N PHE A 32 18.27 -10.38 12.33
CA PHE A 32 17.49 -10.33 11.10
C PHE A 32 18.12 -9.32 10.14
N LEU A 33 18.12 -9.65 8.85
CA LEU A 33 18.48 -8.73 7.78
C LEU A 33 17.20 -8.18 7.17
N VAL A 34 16.99 -6.87 7.25
CA VAL A 34 15.82 -6.19 6.71
C VAL A 34 16.27 -5.29 5.56
N GLY A 35 15.92 -5.70 4.33
CA GLY A 35 16.15 -4.92 3.11
C GLY A 35 14.90 -4.16 2.70
N PHE A 36 15.07 -2.91 2.27
CA PHE A 36 14.02 -2.03 1.76
C PHE A 36 14.33 -1.63 0.33
N PHE A 37 13.41 -1.94 -0.58
CA PHE A 37 13.45 -1.43 -1.93
C PHE A 37 12.94 0.00 -1.94
N LEU A 38 13.71 0.90 -2.54
CA LEU A 38 13.40 2.32 -2.61
C LEU A 38 12.83 2.67 -3.99
N ARG A 39 11.95 3.66 -4.04
CA ARG A 39 11.40 4.19 -5.28
C ARG A 39 11.28 5.70 -5.27
N ASN A 40 11.39 6.28 -6.46
CA ASN A 40 10.97 7.65 -6.70
C ASN A 40 9.43 7.66 -6.88
N PRO A 41 8.65 8.30 -5.99
CA PRO A 41 7.19 8.30 -6.06
C PRO A 41 6.65 9.14 -7.24
N VAL A 42 7.46 9.99 -7.87
CA VAL A 42 7.06 10.78 -9.04
C VAL A 42 7.15 9.94 -10.31
N THR A 43 8.26 9.24 -10.51
CA THR A 43 8.48 8.41 -11.73
C THR A 43 8.04 6.97 -11.55
N GLN A 44 7.76 6.53 -10.32
CA GLN A 44 7.48 5.14 -9.93
C GLN A 44 8.62 4.16 -10.24
N ALA A 45 9.82 4.66 -10.52
CA ALA A 45 11.03 3.86 -10.73
C ALA A 45 11.52 3.26 -9.39
N TRP A 46 11.98 2.00 -9.41
CA TRP A 46 12.53 1.29 -8.24
C TRP A 46 14.00 1.66 -8.00
N GLU A 47 14.23 2.96 -7.95
CA GLU A 47 15.51 3.60 -7.71
C GLU A 47 15.24 5.06 -7.28
N LEU A 48 16.22 5.67 -6.65
CA LEU A 48 16.27 7.09 -6.32
C LEU A 48 17.36 7.76 -7.15
N ASP A 49 17.16 9.03 -7.50
CA ASP A 49 18.15 9.84 -8.21
C ASP A 49 19.26 10.33 -7.27
N ILE A 50 19.88 9.37 -6.56
CA ILE A 50 21.00 9.54 -5.63
C ILE A 50 22.09 8.55 -6.04
N ALA A 51 23.30 9.06 -6.26
CA ALA A 51 24.44 8.23 -6.64
C ALA A 51 24.96 7.42 -5.44
N VAL A 52 25.01 6.09 -5.58
CA VAL A 52 25.54 5.16 -4.59
C VAL A 52 26.31 4.06 -5.32
N PRO A 53 27.51 3.67 -4.86
CA PRO A 53 28.26 2.59 -5.51
C PRO A 53 27.50 1.26 -5.41
N ALA A 54 27.63 0.42 -6.45
CA ALA A 54 27.02 -0.92 -6.47
C ALA A 54 27.63 -1.85 -5.39
N SER A 55 28.87 -1.62 -4.96
CA SER A 55 29.50 -2.31 -3.81
C SER A 55 28.81 -2.00 -2.48
N GLY A 56 27.99 -0.95 -2.46
CA GLY A 56 27.32 -0.41 -1.31
C GLY A 56 28.17 0.57 -0.51
N LEU A 57 27.48 1.38 0.29
CA LEU A 57 28.06 2.30 1.27
C LEU A 57 27.47 1.95 2.65
N GLU A 58 28.33 1.86 3.66
CA GLU A 58 27.91 1.62 5.04
C GLU A 58 27.84 2.93 5.83
N LEU A 59 26.73 3.13 6.52
CA LEU A 59 26.43 4.28 7.35
C LEU A 59 26.09 3.78 8.76
N ALA A 60 26.48 4.55 9.78
CA ALA A 60 26.07 4.30 11.15
C ALA A 60 24.89 5.22 11.50
N LEU A 61 23.68 4.66 11.59
CA LEU A 61 22.51 5.42 12.00
C LEU A 61 22.33 5.38 13.52
N PRO A 62 21.78 6.44 14.15
CA PRO A 62 21.38 6.38 15.55
C PRO A 62 20.35 5.26 15.77
N GLY A 63 20.56 4.42 16.77
CA GLY A 63 19.67 3.34 17.16
C GLY A 63 19.50 3.25 18.68
N PRO A 64 18.52 2.47 19.17
CA PRO A 64 18.34 2.26 20.61
C PRO A 64 19.54 1.51 21.19
N GLY A 65 20.37 2.21 21.95
CA GLY A 65 21.52 1.66 22.69
C GLY A 65 22.83 1.53 21.91
N SER A 66 22.79 1.41 20.58
CA SER A 66 24.00 1.41 19.73
C SER A 66 23.68 1.88 18.30
N PRO A 67 24.68 2.40 17.56
CA PRO A 67 24.49 2.72 16.14
C PRO A 67 24.11 1.48 15.34
N LEU A 68 23.09 1.60 14.49
CA LEU A 68 22.65 0.55 13.60
C LEU A 68 23.38 0.65 12.25
N PRO A 69 24.03 -0.43 11.78
CA PRO A 69 24.67 -0.42 10.48
C PRO A 69 23.61 -0.44 9.37
N LEU A 70 23.50 0.67 8.64
CA LEU A 70 22.74 0.78 7.41
C LEU A 70 23.68 0.61 6.23
N ARG A 71 23.40 -0.34 5.35
CA ARG A 71 24.09 -0.47 4.06
C ARG A 71 23.16 -0.08 2.93
N ILE A 72 23.56 0.91 2.14
CA ILE A 72 22.81 1.37 0.96
C ILE A 72 23.50 0.90 -0.31
N TYR A 73 22.74 0.52 -1.31
CA TYR A 73 23.25 -0.08 -2.56
C TYR A 73 22.70 0.64 -3.78
N GLY A 74 23.61 0.97 -4.69
CA GLY A 74 23.27 1.38 -6.04
C GLY A 74 22.85 0.19 -6.90
N ASN A 75 21.97 0.40 -7.86
CA ASN A 75 21.73 -0.54 -8.95
C ASN A 75 22.85 -0.45 -10.02
N GLU A 76 22.67 -1.15 -11.13
CA GLU A 76 23.63 -1.16 -12.24
C GLU A 76 23.88 0.23 -12.87
N ALA A 77 22.92 1.15 -12.74
CA ALA A 77 23.07 2.55 -13.16
C ALA A 77 23.71 3.45 -12.09
N GLY A 78 24.15 2.89 -10.96
CA GLY A 78 24.73 3.63 -9.84
C GLY A 78 23.71 4.43 -9.02
N LYS A 79 22.41 4.16 -9.20
CA LYS A 79 21.32 4.85 -8.50
C LYS A 79 20.88 4.06 -7.28
N LEU A 80 20.69 4.74 -6.15
CA LEU A 80 20.26 4.13 -4.90
C LEU A 80 18.95 3.36 -5.08
N ALA A 81 18.99 2.03 -4.90
CA ALA A 81 17.83 1.16 -5.10
C ALA A 81 17.43 0.39 -3.84
N GLU A 82 18.38 0.10 -2.95
CA GLU A 82 18.12 -0.70 -1.76
C GLU A 82 18.86 -0.20 -0.52
N ALA A 83 18.20 -0.30 0.63
CA ALA A 83 18.76 -0.06 1.96
C ALA A 83 18.60 -1.32 2.82
N ILE A 84 19.68 -1.81 3.43
CA ILE A 84 19.69 -3.02 4.27
C ILE A 84 20.15 -2.66 5.68
N LEU A 85 19.33 -3.03 6.66
CA LEU A 85 19.61 -2.91 8.08
C LEU A 85 19.79 -4.29 8.70
N ARG A 86 20.73 -4.41 9.64
CA ARG A 86 20.83 -5.57 10.52
C ARG A 86 20.22 -5.23 11.87
N ILE A 87 19.24 -6.01 12.31
CA ILE A 87 18.49 -5.77 13.54
C ILE A 87 18.50 -7.03 14.41
N THR A 88 18.82 -6.89 15.69
CA THR A 88 18.59 -7.95 16.69
C THR A 88 17.18 -7.83 17.24
N ALA A 89 16.35 -8.84 17.01
CA ALA A 89 14.95 -8.85 17.40
C ALA A 89 14.47 -10.28 17.75
N PRO A 90 13.33 -10.43 18.45
CA PRO A 90 12.74 -11.74 18.71
C PRO A 90 11.92 -12.31 17.53
N SER A 91 11.61 -11.49 16.52
CA SER A 91 10.77 -11.89 15.37
C SER A 91 11.03 -11.01 14.15
N ALA A 92 10.63 -11.51 12.97
CA ALA A 92 10.72 -10.78 11.71
C ALA A 92 9.85 -9.51 11.72
N GLU A 93 8.66 -9.58 12.31
CA GLU A 93 7.74 -8.45 12.46
C GLU A 93 8.35 -7.35 13.34
N THR A 94 8.95 -7.71 14.47
CA THR A 94 9.63 -6.74 15.34
C THR A 94 10.87 -6.15 14.67
N ALA A 95 11.66 -6.97 13.98
CA ALA A 95 12.81 -6.50 13.21
C ALA A 95 12.39 -5.48 12.14
N LEU A 96 11.32 -5.78 11.40
CA LEU A 96 10.79 -4.88 10.38
C LEU A 96 10.32 -3.55 10.96
N ALA A 97 9.57 -3.57 12.06
CA ALA A 97 9.07 -2.35 12.68
C ALA A 97 10.21 -1.43 13.14
N GLN A 98 11.24 -1.99 13.77
CA GLN A 98 12.43 -1.25 14.19
C GLN A 98 13.21 -0.70 13.00
N ALA A 99 13.51 -1.55 12.01
CA ALA A 99 14.24 -1.14 10.82
C ALA A 99 13.49 -0.05 10.02
N HIS A 100 12.17 -0.19 9.91
CA HIS A 100 11.33 0.78 9.21
C HIS A 100 11.33 2.14 9.90
N GLY A 101 11.21 2.18 11.24
CA GLY A 101 11.25 3.44 11.99
C GLY A 101 12.57 4.21 11.75
N VAL A 102 13.69 3.50 11.80
CA VAL A 102 15.03 4.07 11.58
C VAL A 102 15.21 4.55 10.14
N LEU A 103 14.87 3.72 9.16
CA LEU A 103 15.00 4.08 7.75
C LEU A 103 14.07 5.25 7.37
N GLN A 104 12.83 5.26 7.88
CA GLN A 104 11.87 6.33 7.59
C GLN A 104 12.38 7.68 8.07
N ALA A 105 12.96 7.76 9.27
CA ALA A 105 13.56 8.99 9.78
C ALA A 105 14.73 9.47 8.90
N TRP A 106 15.59 8.52 8.46
CA TRP A 106 16.68 8.84 7.54
C TRP A 106 16.17 9.32 6.18
N LEU A 107 15.19 8.64 5.57
CA LEU A 107 14.58 9.04 4.30
C LEU A 107 13.94 10.44 4.39
N LEU A 108 13.22 10.74 5.47
CA LEU A 108 12.62 12.07 5.68
C LEU A 108 13.69 13.16 5.71
N ARG A 109 14.83 12.91 6.38
CA ARG A 109 15.97 13.83 6.34
C ARG A 109 16.48 14.02 4.91
N GLN A 110 16.66 12.93 4.17
CA GLN A 110 17.14 12.98 2.78
C GLN A 110 16.17 13.71 1.84
N VAL A 111 14.86 13.55 2.01
CA VAL A 111 13.83 14.29 1.26
C VAL A 111 13.98 15.80 1.49
N VAL A 112 14.17 16.22 2.75
CA VAL A 112 14.34 17.64 3.10
C VAL A 112 15.66 18.20 2.55
N GLU A 113 16.76 17.46 2.67
CA GLU A 113 18.08 17.92 2.24
C GLU A 113 18.22 18.02 0.72
N THR A 114 17.59 17.11 -0.01
CA THR A 114 17.78 16.99 -1.47
C THR A 114 16.62 17.56 -2.28
N GLY A 115 15.44 17.75 -1.68
CA GLY A 115 14.19 18.08 -2.37
C GLY A 115 13.68 16.98 -3.30
N ARG A 116 14.26 15.77 -3.27
CA ARG A 116 13.86 14.64 -4.11
C ARG A 116 12.76 13.82 -3.41
N GLY A 117 11.80 13.35 -4.20
CA GLY A 117 10.82 12.38 -3.71
C GLY A 117 11.46 11.03 -3.42
N MET A 118 11.23 10.48 -2.24
CA MET A 118 11.73 9.17 -1.83
C MET A 118 10.64 8.40 -1.11
N ALA A 119 10.48 7.12 -1.43
CA ALA A 119 9.54 6.25 -0.75
C ALA A 119 10.06 4.82 -0.68
N ILE A 120 9.61 4.09 0.33
CA ILE A 120 9.78 2.64 0.40
C ILE A 120 8.77 2.01 -0.59
N ALA A 121 9.29 1.26 -1.56
CA ALA A 121 8.48 0.49 -2.51
C ALA A 121 8.02 -0.83 -1.89
N GLY A 122 8.85 -1.43 -1.04
CA GLY A 122 8.63 -2.71 -0.44
C GLY A 122 9.84 -3.15 0.39
N TRP A 123 9.82 -4.37 0.91
CA TRP A 123 10.87 -4.91 1.74
C TRP A 123 11.04 -6.41 1.58
N ARG A 124 12.17 -6.90 2.06
CA ARG A 124 12.51 -8.30 2.25
C ARG A 124 13.16 -8.49 3.61
N ILE A 125 12.92 -9.63 4.22
CA ILE A 125 13.48 -9.98 5.52
C ILE A 125 14.11 -11.36 5.38
N ALA A 126 15.30 -11.52 5.92
CA ALA A 126 15.93 -12.82 6.11
C ALA A 126 16.22 -13.05 7.60
N ASP A 127 15.89 -14.23 8.08
CA ASP A 127 16.30 -14.82 9.35
C ASP A 127 17.36 -15.87 9.05
N PRO A 128 18.66 -15.53 9.18
CA PRO A 128 19.75 -16.46 8.90
C PRO A 128 19.76 -17.67 9.82
N ALA A 129 19.29 -17.56 11.06
CA ALA A 129 19.32 -18.66 12.03
C ALA A 129 18.40 -19.82 11.62
N HIS A 130 17.31 -19.53 10.90
CA HIS A 130 16.34 -20.53 10.43
C HIS A 130 16.24 -20.62 8.91
N GLU A 131 17.06 -19.89 8.17
CA GLU A 131 16.98 -19.76 6.71
C GLU A 131 15.59 -19.35 6.20
N ALA A 132 14.87 -18.58 7.00
CA ALA A 132 13.51 -18.14 6.72
C ALA A 132 13.52 -16.77 6.05
N ARG A 133 12.69 -16.60 5.01
CA ARG A 133 12.61 -15.35 4.24
C ARG A 133 11.17 -14.90 4.06
N TRP A 134 10.99 -13.59 4.11
CA TRP A 134 9.73 -12.92 3.81
C TRP A 134 9.96 -11.80 2.82
N ARG A 135 8.95 -11.50 2.03
CA ARG A 135 8.96 -10.35 1.12
C ARG A 135 7.61 -9.67 1.05
N CYS A 136 7.68 -8.39 0.76
CA CYS A 136 6.55 -7.58 0.40
C CYS A 136 7.01 -6.57 -0.67
N THR A 137 6.81 -6.88 -1.96
CA THR A 137 7.05 -5.93 -3.06
C THR A 137 5.86 -5.89 -4.01
N PRO A 138 5.54 -4.72 -4.62
CA PRO A 138 4.47 -4.61 -5.59
C PRO A 138 4.66 -5.64 -6.72
N PHE A 139 3.60 -6.38 -7.03
CA PHE A 139 3.58 -7.27 -8.18
C PHE A 139 3.18 -6.48 -9.43
N ARG A 140 3.87 -6.69 -10.56
CA ARG A 140 3.40 -6.18 -11.85
C ARG A 140 2.31 -7.11 -12.36
N PRO A 141 1.05 -6.66 -12.46
CA PRO A 141 0.00 -7.48 -13.01
C PRO A 141 0.22 -7.75 -14.50
N SER A 142 -0.32 -8.87 -14.98
CA SER A 142 -0.38 -9.16 -16.41
C SER A 142 -1.11 -8.06 -17.16
N ALA A 143 -0.67 -7.78 -18.39
CA ALA A 143 -1.35 -6.83 -19.27
C ALA A 143 -2.80 -7.29 -19.54
N MET A 144 -3.73 -6.33 -19.48
CA MET A 144 -5.12 -6.55 -19.88
C MET A 144 -5.31 -6.17 -21.35
N SER A 145 -6.18 -6.88 -22.06
CA SER A 145 -6.65 -6.53 -23.40
C SER A 145 -8.09 -6.03 -23.31
N PRO A 146 -8.33 -4.76 -22.96
CA PRO A 146 -9.69 -4.25 -22.89
C PRO A 146 -10.27 -4.11 -24.30
N ASP A 147 -11.59 -4.28 -24.44
CA ASP A 147 -12.28 -3.91 -25.67
C ASP A 147 -12.39 -2.38 -25.71
N PHE A 148 -11.57 -1.75 -26.55
CA PHE A 148 -11.56 -0.31 -26.72
C PHE A 148 -12.70 0.19 -27.62
N VAL A 149 -13.27 -0.67 -28.46
CA VAL A 149 -14.36 -0.30 -29.38
C VAL A 149 -15.68 -0.20 -28.62
N ALA A 150 -15.90 -1.09 -27.65
CA ALA A 150 -17.10 -1.07 -26.81
C ALA A 150 -17.09 0.04 -25.73
N GLN A 151 -15.99 0.78 -25.55
CA GLN A 151 -15.90 1.82 -24.53
C GLN A 151 -16.57 3.12 -24.97
N VAL A 152 -17.75 3.38 -24.41
CA VAL A 152 -18.41 4.68 -24.50
C VAL A 152 -17.79 5.63 -23.46
N PRO A 153 -17.61 6.93 -23.77
CA PRO A 153 -17.15 7.92 -22.80
C PRO A 153 -18.00 7.92 -21.52
N LEU A 154 -17.36 8.25 -20.40
CA LEU A 154 -18.03 8.31 -19.11
C LEU A 154 -19.10 9.42 -19.11
N ALA A 155 -20.26 9.13 -18.53
CA ALA A 155 -21.32 10.12 -18.36
C ALA A 155 -20.83 11.36 -17.56
N PRO A 156 -21.19 12.59 -17.97
CA PRO A 156 -20.63 13.81 -17.39
C PRO A 156 -20.77 13.93 -15.86
N ASP A 157 -21.88 13.46 -15.29
CA ASP A 157 -22.13 13.51 -13.84
C ASP A 157 -21.28 12.52 -13.02
N LEU A 158 -20.60 11.57 -13.67
CA LEU A 158 -19.65 10.67 -13.03
C LEU A 158 -18.20 11.18 -13.14
N LEU A 159 -17.91 12.16 -13.99
CA LEU A 159 -16.55 12.67 -14.20
C LEU A 159 -15.88 13.14 -12.90
N PRO A 160 -16.51 13.96 -12.03
CA PRO A 160 -15.85 14.40 -10.80
C PRO A 160 -15.47 13.24 -9.86
N LEU A 161 -16.32 12.19 -9.80
CA LEU A 161 -16.05 11.01 -8.99
C LEU A 161 -14.97 10.12 -9.61
N ALA A 162 -14.95 10.02 -10.94
CA ALA A 162 -13.91 9.29 -11.66
C ALA A 162 -12.54 9.98 -11.54
N GLU A 163 -12.48 11.31 -11.54
CA GLU A 163 -11.25 12.05 -11.27
C GLU A 163 -10.74 11.80 -9.85
N LEU A 164 -11.62 11.83 -8.84
CA LEU A 164 -11.25 11.47 -7.46
C LEU A 164 -10.78 10.02 -7.36
N PHE A 165 -11.44 9.10 -8.06
CA PHE A 165 -11.03 7.70 -8.11
C PHE A 165 -9.67 7.54 -8.80
N GLN A 166 -9.40 8.28 -9.88
CA GLN A 166 -8.08 8.31 -10.51
C GLN A 166 -7.02 8.80 -9.53
N ARG A 167 -7.30 9.85 -8.72
CA ARG A 167 -6.39 10.30 -7.66
C ARG A 167 -6.14 9.21 -6.63
N ALA A 168 -7.16 8.45 -6.22
CA ALA A 168 -7.00 7.32 -5.30
C ALA A 168 -6.10 6.22 -5.89
N ARG A 169 -6.31 5.88 -7.17
CA ARG A 169 -5.52 4.86 -7.88
C ARG A 169 -4.07 5.30 -8.12
N ASN A 170 -3.84 6.58 -8.37
CA ASN A 170 -2.50 7.14 -8.60
C ASN A 170 -1.82 7.64 -7.33
N ALA A 171 -2.47 7.49 -6.17
CA ALA A 171 -1.94 7.99 -4.90
C ALA A 171 -0.58 7.37 -4.58
N PRO A 172 0.44 8.19 -4.24
CA PRO A 172 1.78 7.69 -3.93
C PRO A 172 1.83 6.95 -2.58
N ASP A 173 0.86 7.20 -1.70
CA ASP A 173 0.76 6.67 -0.34
C ASP A 173 -0.69 6.32 0.06
N ALA A 174 -0.83 5.65 1.19
CA ALA A 174 -2.12 5.18 1.71
C ALA A 174 -3.03 6.30 2.24
N ALA A 175 -2.49 7.40 2.76
CA ALA A 175 -3.28 8.51 3.28
C ALA A 175 -3.95 9.29 2.14
N SER A 176 -3.17 9.64 1.11
CA SER A 176 -3.68 10.25 -0.12
C SER A 176 -4.76 9.37 -0.78
N ARG A 177 -4.54 8.04 -0.79
CA ARG A 177 -5.52 7.08 -1.28
C ARG A 177 -6.79 7.08 -0.44
N MET A 178 -6.67 7.04 0.89
CA MET A 178 -7.80 7.07 1.82
C MET A 178 -8.65 8.31 1.60
N LEU A 179 -8.05 9.50 1.58
CA LEU A 179 -8.78 10.76 1.41
C LEU A 179 -9.56 10.80 0.08
N ALA A 180 -8.92 10.41 -1.02
CA ALA A 180 -9.54 10.41 -2.34
C ALA A 180 -10.65 9.34 -2.46
N ALA A 181 -10.38 8.11 -2.04
CA ALA A 181 -11.37 7.02 -2.10
C ALA A 181 -12.57 7.28 -1.18
N TYR A 182 -12.33 7.79 0.04
CA TYR A 182 -13.38 8.17 0.97
C TYR A 182 -14.31 9.25 0.41
N ALA A 183 -13.76 10.26 -0.29
CA ALA A 183 -14.53 11.27 -0.98
C ALA A 183 -15.43 10.66 -2.08
N VAL A 184 -14.92 9.67 -2.83
CA VAL A 184 -15.73 8.93 -3.82
C VAL A 184 -16.89 8.18 -3.15
N LEU A 185 -16.62 7.48 -2.04
CA LEU A 185 -17.67 6.76 -1.31
C LEU A 185 -18.76 7.72 -0.82
N CYS A 186 -18.38 8.87 -0.25
CA CYS A 186 -19.32 9.91 0.15
C CYS A 186 -20.15 10.42 -1.02
N GLY A 187 -19.52 10.69 -2.17
CA GLY A 187 -20.21 11.17 -3.39
C GLY A 187 -21.09 10.13 -4.09
N LEU A 188 -20.96 8.85 -3.73
CA LEU A 188 -21.79 7.75 -4.24
C LEU A 188 -22.91 7.32 -3.29
N ARG A 189 -22.91 7.82 -2.04
CA ARG A 189 -23.82 7.39 -0.96
C ARG A 189 -25.29 7.42 -1.36
N ASP A 190 -25.70 8.48 -2.05
CA ASP A 190 -27.11 8.76 -2.34
C ASP A 190 -27.51 8.29 -3.77
N ARG A 191 -26.65 7.50 -4.44
CA ARG A 191 -26.92 6.97 -5.78
C ARG A 191 -27.52 5.55 -5.75
N PRO A 192 -28.31 5.12 -6.76
CA PRO A 192 -29.04 3.85 -6.71
C PRO A 192 -28.20 2.61 -6.39
N VAL A 193 -26.99 2.48 -6.92
CA VAL A 193 -26.13 1.30 -6.65
C VAL A 193 -25.68 1.18 -5.19
N ALA A 194 -25.86 2.22 -4.38
CA ALA A 194 -25.48 2.21 -2.96
C ALA A 194 -26.38 1.28 -2.13
N SER A 195 -27.65 1.10 -2.51
CA SER A 195 -28.60 0.26 -1.75
C SER A 195 -28.15 -1.20 -1.68
N ASP A 196 -27.59 -1.69 -2.78
CA ASP A 196 -27.23 -3.10 -2.96
C ASP A 196 -25.79 -3.40 -2.53
N PHE A 197 -25.02 -2.36 -2.20
CA PHE A 197 -23.64 -2.52 -1.81
C PHE A 197 -23.51 -3.20 -0.44
N ARG A 198 -22.68 -4.24 -0.38
CA ARG A 198 -22.24 -4.86 0.87
C ARG A 198 -20.74 -5.14 0.81
N VAL A 199 -20.06 -4.93 1.94
CA VAL A 199 -18.66 -5.35 2.09
C VAL A 199 -18.61 -6.88 2.12
N THR A 200 -18.05 -7.46 1.06
CA THR A 200 -17.93 -8.92 0.92
C THR A 200 -16.62 -9.42 1.51
N GLN A 201 -16.56 -10.71 1.87
CA GLN A 201 -15.30 -11.37 2.27
C GLN A 201 -14.23 -11.24 1.17
N GLU A 202 -14.61 -11.37 -0.10
CA GLU A 202 -13.71 -11.21 -1.23
C GLU A 202 -13.03 -9.83 -1.23
N MET A 203 -13.77 -8.76 -0.89
CA MET A 203 -13.20 -7.42 -0.77
C MET A 203 -12.18 -7.32 0.35
N LEU A 204 -12.46 -7.95 1.49
CA LEU A 204 -11.53 -7.97 2.63
C LEU A 204 -10.25 -8.75 2.29
N ILE A 205 -10.36 -9.86 1.57
CA ILE A 205 -9.19 -10.62 1.07
C ILE A 205 -8.35 -9.74 0.14
N HIS A 206 -8.96 -9.12 -0.88
CA HIS A 206 -8.23 -8.30 -1.86
C HIS A 206 -7.62 -7.04 -1.23
N ALA A 207 -8.29 -6.45 -0.24
CA ALA A 207 -7.77 -5.31 0.51
C ALA A 207 -6.68 -5.68 1.53
N GLY A 208 -6.51 -6.97 1.85
CA GLY A 208 -5.65 -7.43 2.94
C GLY A 208 -6.20 -7.12 4.33
N ALA A 209 -7.52 -6.93 4.45
CA ALA A 209 -8.22 -6.45 5.65
C ALA A 209 -8.99 -7.56 6.41
N MET A 210 -8.62 -8.83 6.22
CA MET A 210 -9.30 -9.98 6.85
C MET A 210 -9.27 -9.94 8.39
N GLU A 211 -8.26 -9.33 9.00
CA GLU A 211 -8.23 -9.12 10.46
C GLU A 211 -9.36 -8.21 10.98
N HIS A 212 -9.97 -7.40 10.11
CA HIS A 212 -11.10 -6.54 10.43
C HIS A 212 -12.44 -7.16 10.04
N GLN A 213 -12.47 -8.43 9.65
CA GLN A 213 -13.66 -9.11 9.13
C GLN A 213 -14.86 -8.99 10.07
N ALA A 214 -14.66 -9.21 11.38
CA ALA A 214 -15.73 -9.14 12.38
C ALA A 214 -16.42 -7.77 12.46
N GLY A 215 -15.72 -6.68 12.12
CA GLY A 215 -16.25 -5.33 12.17
C GLY A 215 -16.65 -4.74 10.82
N LEU A 216 -16.21 -5.33 9.70
CA LEU A 216 -16.39 -4.75 8.36
C LEU A 216 -17.23 -5.61 7.41
N GLN A 217 -17.26 -6.94 7.58
CA GLN A 217 -18.00 -7.80 6.66
C GLN A 217 -19.51 -7.54 6.79
N GLY A 218 -20.19 -7.44 5.64
CA GLY A 218 -21.64 -7.26 5.58
C GLY A 218 -22.11 -5.83 5.79
N LEU A 219 -21.22 -4.88 6.10
CA LEU A 219 -21.59 -3.47 6.19
C LEU A 219 -22.13 -2.97 4.84
N ASP A 220 -23.18 -2.15 4.90
CA ASP A 220 -23.62 -1.34 3.76
C ASP A 220 -22.69 -0.14 3.54
N LEU A 221 -23.00 0.70 2.55
CA LEU A 221 -22.13 1.83 2.20
C LEU A 221 -22.11 2.90 3.31
N ALA A 222 -23.25 3.19 3.94
CA ALA A 222 -23.33 4.18 5.00
C ALA A 222 -22.52 3.76 6.24
N ALA A 223 -22.64 2.48 6.63
CA ALA A 223 -21.89 1.90 7.72
C ALA A 223 -20.39 1.79 7.39
N LEU A 224 -20.01 1.47 6.16
CA LEU A 224 -18.60 1.50 5.74
C LEU A 224 -18.02 2.92 5.83
N ILE A 225 -18.73 3.93 5.35
CA ILE A 225 -18.31 5.34 5.47
C ILE A 225 -18.16 5.74 6.94
N ALA A 226 -19.08 5.32 7.81
CA ALA A 226 -18.99 5.58 9.24
C ALA A 226 -17.78 4.87 9.87
N ALA A 227 -17.51 3.61 9.50
CA ALA A 227 -16.37 2.85 10.00
C ALA A 227 -15.01 3.42 9.55
N LEU A 228 -14.92 3.99 8.36
CA LEU A 228 -13.71 4.61 7.82
C LEU A 228 -13.48 6.05 8.30
N ARG A 229 -14.52 6.73 8.79
CA ARG A 229 -14.48 8.14 9.19
C ARG A 229 -13.36 8.47 10.20
N PRO A 230 -13.15 7.69 11.29
CA PRO A 230 -12.08 8.01 12.24
C PRO A 230 -10.69 8.07 11.60
N GLU A 231 -10.46 7.22 10.59
CA GLU A 231 -9.19 7.19 9.86
C GLU A 231 -9.06 8.32 8.86
N HIS A 232 -10.15 8.69 8.21
CA HIS A 232 -10.20 9.88 7.38
C HIS A 232 -9.92 11.15 8.20
N ASP A 233 -10.62 11.33 9.31
CA ASP A 233 -10.56 12.56 10.12
C ASP A 233 -9.19 12.73 10.77
N ARG A 234 -8.52 11.64 11.15
CA ARG A 234 -7.12 11.63 11.61
C ARG A 234 -6.13 12.22 10.61
N LEU A 235 -6.40 12.09 9.30
CA LEU A 235 -5.52 12.59 8.24
C LEU A 235 -5.68 14.08 7.97
N ILE A 236 -6.67 14.72 8.59
CA ILE A 236 -6.97 16.14 8.45
C ILE A 236 -6.67 16.80 9.80
N ALA A 237 -5.52 17.44 9.90
CA ALA A 237 -5.12 18.19 11.08
C ALA A 237 -5.98 19.47 11.24
N PRO A 238 -6.00 20.07 12.45
CA PRO A 238 -6.62 21.38 12.67
C PRO A 238 -6.18 22.41 11.63
N GLY A 239 -7.12 23.22 11.15
CA GLY A 239 -6.89 24.18 10.07
C GLY A 239 -6.96 23.58 8.66
N GLY A 240 -7.30 22.29 8.51
CA GLY A 240 -7.46 21.64 7.21
C GLY A 240 -6.14 21.20 6.56
N LEU A 241 -5.06 21.16 7.33
CA LEU A 241 -3.77 20.66 6.87
C LEU A 241 -3.78 19.12 6.79
N LEU A 242 -2.98 18.55 5.89
CA LEU A 242 -2.72 17.12 5.92
C LEU A 242 -1.88 16.79 7.15
N ALA A 243 -2.37 15.85 7.97
CA ALA A 243 -1.64 15.41 9.15
C ALA A 243 -0.37 14.65 8.75
N ALA A 244 0.71 14.83 9.53
CA ALA A 244 1.88 13.98 9.40
C ALA A 244 1.51 12.54 9.80
N LEU A 245 1.96 11.56 9.02
CA LEU A 245 1.90 10.16 9.41
C LEU A 245 3.03 9.89 10.41
N SER A 246 2.86 10.32 11.66
CA SER A 246 3.75 9.99 12.78
C SER A 246 3.52 8.60 13.36
N ASP A 247 2.65 7.83 12.71
CA ASP A 247 2.24 6.48 13.08
C ASP A 247 3.41 5.48 12.99
N ASP A 248 3.40 4.50 13.88
CA ASP A 248 4.26 3.32 13.75
C ASP A 248 3.90 2.47 12.52
N LEU A 249 4.73 1.46 12.21
CA LEU A 249 4.50 0.61 11.05
C LEU A 249 3.14 -0.11 11.09
N ALA A 250 2.69 -0.56 12.27
CA ALA A 250 1.44 -1.30 12.39
C ALA A 250 0.23 -0.40 12.05
N ALA A 251 0.22 0.84 12.53
CA ALA A 251 -0.78 1.83 12.20
C ALA A 251 -0.74 2.23 10.71
N GLN A 252 0.45 2.35 10.10
CA GLN A 252 0.58 2.57 8.65
C GLN A 252 0.06 1.39 7.83
N GLN A 253 0.32 0.16 8.26
CA GLN A 253 -0.21 -1.06 7.62
C GLN A 253 -1.73 -1.13 7.71
N ARG A 254 -2.30 -0.81 8.87
CA ARG A 254 -3.75 -0.73 9.07
C ARG A 254 -4.36 0.32 8.14
N LEU A 255 -3.80 1.52 8.07
CA LEU A 255 -4.24 2.56 7.15
C LEU A 255 -4.19 2.08 5.69
N ALA A 256 -3.11 1.42 5.27
CA ALA A 256 -3.00 0.89 3.90
C ALA A 256 -4.10 -0.14 3.56
N ARG A 257 -4.42 -1.05 4.49
CA ARG A 257 -5.50 -2.05 4.32
C ARG A 257 -6.88 -1.38 4.21
N LEU A 258 -7.16 -0.40 5.06
CA LEU A 258 -8.44 0.33 5.03
C LEU A 258 -8.55 1.24 3.79
N ALA A 259 -7.46 1.87 3.38
CA ALA A 259 -7.42 2.67 2.15
C ALA A 259 -7.64 1.81 0.91
N ASN A 260 -7.06 0.60 0.87
CA ASN A 260 -7.31 -0.40 -0.16
C ASN A 260 -8.78 -0.84 -0.20
N LEU A 261 -9.40 -1.05 0.97
CA LEU A 261 -10.82 -1.39 1.04
C LEU A 261 -11.70 -0.25 0.51
N ALA A 262 -11.41 1.00 0.90
CA ALA A 262 -12.12 2.17 0.42
C ALA A 262 -12.01 2.32 -1.11
N ASP A 263 -10.79 2.18 -1.64
CA ASP A 263 -10.51 2.23 -3.08
C ASP A 263 -11.23 1.11 -3.86
N LEU A 264 -11.21 -0.11 -3.35
CA LEU A 264 -11.92 -1.24 -3.96
C LEU A 264 -13.45 -1.05 -3.93
N ALA A 265 -13.99 -0.54 -2.82
CA ALA A 265 -15.41 -0.22 -2.71
C ALA A 265 -15.81 0.87 -3.72
N ALA A 266 -15.01 1.95 -3.81
CA ALA A 266 -15.19 3.03 -4.78
C ALA A 266 -15.18 2.51 -6.23
N HIS A 267 -14.21 1.65 -6.56
CA HIS A 267 -14.14 0.98 -7.86
C HIS A 267 -15.41 0.18 -8.17
N ARG A 268 -15.87 -0.67 -7.24
CA ARG A 268 -17.05 -1.53 -7.44
C ARG A 268 -18.32 -0.69 -7.65
N LEU A 269 -18.51 0.37 -6.86
CA LEU A 269 -19.66 1.26 -6.95
C LEU A 269 -19.65 2.08 -8.26
N LEU A 270 -18.50 2.66 -8.64
CA LEU A 270 -18.37 3.37 -9.92
C LEU A 270 -18.62 2.46 -11.10
N LEU A 271 -18.04 1.25 -11.09
CA LEU A 271 -18.26 0.29 -12.16
C LEU A 271 -19.73 -0.15 -12.24
N ALA A 272 -20.41 -0.32 -11.09
CA ALA A 272 -21.85 -0.59 -11.06
C ALA A 272 -22.64 0.58 -11.67
N GLN A 273 -22.30 1.84 -11.35
CA GLN A 273 -22.95 3.02 -11.96
C GLN A 273 -22.76 3.10 -13.47
N ILE A 274 -21.58 2.73 -13.98
CA ILE A 274 -21.33 2.69 -15.41
C ILE A 274 -22.19 1.61 -16.07
N ARG A 275 -22.27 0.42 -15.45
CA ARG A 275 -23.03 -0.72 -15.97
C ARG A 275 -24.54 -0.50 -15.99
N THR A 276 -25.11 0.16 -14.98
CA THR A 276 -26.56 0.48 -14.97
C THR A 276 -26.96 1.47 -16.06
N ARG A 277 -25.99 2.15 -16.68
CA ARG A 277 -26.18 3.12 -17.76
C ARG A 277 -25.74 2.59 -19.12
N ALA A 278 -25.12 1.42 -19.17
CA ALA A 278 -24.75 0.82 -20.44
C ALA A 278 -26.02 0.56 -21.25
N PRO A 279 -26.08 0.95 -22.54
CA PRO A 279 -27.21 0.60 -23.38
C PRO A 279 -27.36 -0.92 -23.39
N ALA A 280 -28.62 -1.39 -23.40
CA ALA A 280 -28.89 -2.81 -23.60
C ALA A 280 -28.15 -3.27 -24.87
N PRO A 281 -27.52 -4.46 -24.87
CA PRO A 281 -26.87 -4.97 -26.07
C PRO A 281 -27.90 -4.94 -27.20
N GLN A 282 -27.62 -4.20 -28.28
CA GLN A 282 -28.49 -4.27 -29.45
C GLN A 282 -28.51 -5.73 -29.89
N PRO A 283 -29.70 -6.33 -30.12
CA PRO A 283 -29.75 -7.66 -30.67
C PRO A 283 -28.96 -7.63 -31.97
N MET A 284 -27.90 -8.47 -32.06
CA MET A 284 -27.21 -8.71 -33.31
C MET A 284 -28.29 -9.00 -34.34
N GLY A 285 -28.45 -8.10 -35.31
CA GLY A 285 -29.40 -8.28 -36.39
C GLY A 285 -29.20 -9.67 -36.96
N ALA A 286 -30.29 -10.45 -36.96
CA ALA A 286 -30.38 -11.58 -37.87
C ALA A 286 -30.07 -11.03 -39.27
N ALA A 287 -29.05 -11.61 -39.89
CA ALA A 287 -28.65 -11.34 -41.26
C ALA A 287 -29.84 -11.50 -42.23
#